data_AF-A0A7S3UF39-F1
#
_entry.id   AF-A0A7S3UF39-F1
#
_cell.length_a   1.000
_cell.length_b   1.000
_cell.length_c   1.000
_cell.angle_alpha   90.00
_cell.angle_beta   90.00
_cell.angle_gamma   90.00
#
_symmetry.space_group_name_H-M   'P 1'
#
loop_
_entity.id
_entity.type
_entity.pdbx_description
1 polymer ?
#
loop_
_entity_poly.entity_id
_entity_poly.type
_entity_poly.pdbx_seq_one_letter_code
_entity_poly.pdbx_strand_id
1 'polypeptide(L)'
;ETIRKFVKGTIADDAPVVPISAQLKYNIDVVAEYICKKIPVPVRDFTSMPNMIVIRSFDVNKPGAEVDEIQGGVAGGSILQGVLRMGQKVEVRPGIVSKDNDGRIKCTPIMSRI
;
A
#
# COMPACT_ATOMS: atom_id res chain seq x y z
N GLU A 1 -18.68 -4.94 -27.78
CA GLU A 1 -18.59 -3.50 -28.12
C GLU A 1 -18.87 -2.55 -26.96
N THR A 2 -19.80 -2.86 -26.04
CA THR A 2 -20.24 -1.95 -24.98
C THR A 2 -19.10 -1.41 -24.10
N ILE A 3 -18.18 -2.27 -23.67
CA ILE A 3 -17.03 -1.86 -22.84
C ILE A 3 -16.15 -0.84 -23.58
N ARG A 4 -15.82 -1.09 -24.85
CA ARG A 4 -15.01 -0.16 -25.67
C ARG A 4 -15.72 1.18 -25.91
N LYS A 5 -17.04 1.16 -26.13
CA LYS A 5 -17.83 2.38 -26.25
C LYS A 5 -17.87 3.17 -24.93
N PHE A 6 -17.86 2.48 -23.79
CA PHE A 6 -17.89 3.10 -22.46
C PHE A 6 -16.58 3.79 -22.08
N VAL A 7 -15.43 3.18 -22.40
CA VAL A 7 -14.11 3.77 -22.09
C VAL A 7 -13.65 4.83 -23.10
N LYS A 8 -14.44 5.04 -24.17
CA LYS A 8 -14.10 5.97 -25.25
C LYS A 8 -13.94 7.40 -24.73
N GLY A 9 -12.81 8.03 -25.05
CA GLY A 9 -12.49 9.38 -24.59
C GLY A 9 -11.93 9.47 -23.16
N THR A 10 -11.71 8.35 -22.48
CA THR A 10 -10.97 8.32 -21.22
C THR A 10 -9.48 8.06 -21.46
N ILE A 11 -8.66 8.18 -20.42
CA ILE A 11 -7.23 7.79 -20.46
C ILE A 11 -7.05 6.31 -20.83
N ALA A 12 -8.10 5.48 -20.69
CA ALA A 12 -8.08 4.05 -20.94
C ALA A 12 -8.75 3.63 -22.26
N ASP A 13 -8.98 4.55 -23.21
CA ASP A 13 -9.68 4.25 -24.48
C ASP A 13 -9.00 3.09 -25.26
N ASP A 14 -7.68 3.15 -25.37
CA ASP A 14 -6.87 2.14 -26.08
C ASP A 14 -6.44 0.95 -25.20
N ALA A 15 -7.00 0.83 -23.99
CA ALA A 15 -6.63 -0.25 -23.09
C ALA A 15 -7.05 -1.62 -23.64
N PRO A 16 -6.19 -2.66 -23.50
CA PRO A 16 -6.52 -4.02 -23.90
C PRO A 16 -7.69 -4.58 -23.08
N VAL A 17 -8.51 -5.44 -23.69
CA VAL A 17 -9.53 -6.22 -22.99
C VAL A 17 -9.22 -7.69 -23.18
N VAL A 18 -8.83 -8.37 -22.09
CA VAL A 18 -8.46 -9.78 -22.10
C VAL A 18 -9.60 -10.60 -21.48
N PRO A 19 -10.28 -11.47 -22.24
CA PRO A 19 -11.30 -12.35 -21.68
C PRO A 19 -10.64 -13.46 -20.86
N ILE A 20 -11.10 -13.65 -19.62
CA ILE A 20 -10.61 -14.70 -18.71
C ILE A 20 -11.78 -15.49 -18.13
N SER A 21 -11.48 -16.69 -17.63
CA SER A 21 -12.38 -17.40 -16.70
C SER A 21 -11.63 -17.67 -15.40
N ALA A 22 -11.98 -16.96 -14.34
CA ALA A 22 -11.35 -17.13 -13.04
C ALA A 22 -11.67 -18.52 -12.42
N GLN A 23 -12.87 -19.04 -12.65
CA GLN A 23 -13.31 -20.33 -12.12
C GLN A 23 -12.59 -21.50 -12.79
N LEU A 24 -12.53 -21.48 -14.12
CA LEU A 24 -11.88 -22.53 -14.91
C LEU A 24 -10.39 -22.25 -15.13
N LYS A 25 -9.89 -21.12 -14.62
CA LYS A 25 -8.51 -20.65 -14.72
C LYS A 25 -7.98 -20.47 -16.16
N TYR A 26 -8.87 -20.14 -17.11
CA TYR A 26 -8.47 -19.86 -18.48
C TYR A 26 -7.90 -18.45 -18.66
N ASN A 27 -6.85 -18.35 -19.49
CA ASN A 27 -6.19 -17.13 -19.93
C ASN A 27 -5.53 -16.30 -18.82
N ILE A 28 -5.26 -16.88 -17.65
CA ILE A 28 -4.53 -16.22 -16.55
C ILE A 28 -3.07 -15.96 -16.95
N ASP A 29 -2.48 -16.92 -17.66
CA ASP A 29 -1.14 -16.84 -18.25
C ASP A 29 -1.02 -15.70 -19.27
N VAL A 30 -2.02 -15.52 -20.13
CA VAL A 30 -2.07 -14.41 -21.11
C VAL A 30 -2.11 -13.05 -20.40
N VAL A 31 -2.86 -12.93 -19.29
CA VAL A 31 -2.87 -11.70 -18.48
C VAL A 31 -1.49 -11.45 -17.86
N ALA A 32 -0.86 -12.48 -17.30
CA ALA A 32 0.48 -12.36 -16.71
C ALA A 32 1.53 -11.94 -17.77
N GLU A 33 1.48 -12.54 -18.95
CA GLU A 33 2.32 -12.16 -20.09
C GLU A 33 2.12 -10.68 -20.46
N TYR A 34 0.86 -10.25 -20.55
CA TYR A 34 0.52 -8.87 -20.89
C TYR A 34 1.08 -7.89 -19.85
N ILE A 35 0.86 -8.15 -18.56
CA ILE A 35 1.38 -7.31 -17.48
C ILE A 35 2.90 -7.19 -17.59
N CYS A 36 3.62 -8.30 -17.77
CA CYS A 36 5.08 -8.29 -17.81
C CYS A 36 5.65 -7.62 -19.07
N LYS A 37 4.99 -7.77 -20.23
CA LYS A 37 5.50 -7.26 -21.52
C LYS A 37 5.06 -5.83 -21.83
N LYS A 38 3.91 -5.38 -21.30
CA LYS A 38 3.27 -4.11 -21.70
C LYS A 38 3.26 -3.06 -20.61
N ILE A 39 3.28 -3.44 -19.33
CA ILE A 39 3.31 -2.47 -18.24
C ILE A 39 4.77 -2.30 -17.82
N PRO A 40 5.41 -1.15 -18.14
CA PRO A 40 6.77 -0.91 -17.72
C PRO A 40 6.84 -0.72 -16.21
N VAL A 41 7.96 -1.14 -15.63
CA VAL A 41 8.25 -0.83 -14.23
C VAL A 41 8.50 0.69 -14.12
N PRO A 42 7.74 1.44 -13.30
CA PRO A 42 7.95 2.86 -13.17
C PRO A 42 9.32 3.15 -12.55
N VAL A 43 9.92 4.28 -12.94
CA VAL A 43 11.16 4.77 -12.34
C VAL A 43 10.90 5.07 -10.87
N ARG A 44 11.74 4.53 -9.98
CA ARG A 44 11.65 4.73 -8.54
C ARG A 44 12.84 5.54 -8.07
N ASP A 45 12.58 6.51 -7.20
CA ASP A 45 13.62 7.24 -6.50
C ASP A 45 14.01 6.49 -5.21
N PHE A 46 15.24 6.00 -5.18
CA PHE A 46 15.80 5.28 -4.04
C PHE A 46 16.70 6.17 -3.15
N THR A 47 16.94 7.41 -3.56
CA THR A 47 17.89 8.34 -2.91
C THR A 47 17.19 9.34 -2.00
N SER A 48 15.96 9.73 -2.33
CA SER A 48 15.15 10.61 -1.49
C SER A 48 14.85 10.02 -0.12
N MET A 49 14.49 10.90 0.81
CA MET A 49 14.05 10.47 2.13
C MET A 49 12.85 9.52 2.03
N PRO A 50 12.89 8.37 2.74
CA PRO A 50 11.84 7.38 2.66
C PRO A 50 10.48 7.95 3.07
N ASN A 51 9.47 7.72 2.25
CA ASN A 51 8.09 8.07 2.56
C ASN A 51 7.18 6.90 2.26
N MET A 52 6.40 6.49 3.26
CA MET A 52 5.51 5.34 3.20
C MET A 52 4.10 5.75 3.60
N ILE A 53 3.12 5.36 2.80
CA ILE A 53 1.70 5.47 3.16
C ILE A 53 1.26 4.15 3.78
N VAL A 54 0.82 4.21 5.03
CA VAL A 54 0.20 3.09 5.74
C VAL A 54 -1.27 3.00 5.33
N ILE A 55 -1.71 1.82 4.89
CA ILE A 55 -3.09 1.55 4.47
C ILE A 55 -3.75 0.44 5.29
N ARG A 56 -2.95 -0.36 6.01
CA ARG A 56 -3.42 -1.43 6.90
C ARG A 56 -2.57 -1.48 8.16
N SER A 57 -3.18 -1.89 9.25
CA SER A 57 -2.51 -2.18 10.51
C SER A 57 -2.83 -3.61 10.93
N PHE A 58 -1.88 -4.27 11.59
CA PHE A 58 -2.01 -5.63 12.06
C PHE A 58 -1.47 -5.74 13.48
N ASP A 59 -2.18 -6.50 14.28
CA ASP A 59 -1.65 -7.09 15.49
C ASP A 59 -1.17 -8.51 15.14
N VAL A 60 0.11 -8.77 15.38
CA VAL A 60 0.72 -10.08 15.13
C VAL A 60 0.70 -10.97 16.37
N ASN A 61 0.29 -10.43 17.52
CA ASN A 61 0.21 -11.16 18.78
C ASN A 61 -1.00 -12.10 18.76
N LYS A 62 -0.74 -13.39 18.97
CA LYS A 62 -1.79 -14.41 19.02
C LYS A 62 -2.47 -14.42 20.39
N PRO A 63 -3.74 -14.82 20.48
CA PRO A 63 -4.40 -15.03 21.76
C PRO A 63 -3.61 -16.02 22.63
N GLY A 64 -3.38 -15.68 23.90
CA GLY A 64 -2.63 -16.50 24.85
C GLY A 64 -1.12 -16.31 24.85
N ALA A 65 -0.59 -15.32 24.11
CA ALA A 65 0.81 -14.92 24.24
C ALA A 65 1.09 -14.32 25.63
N GLU A 66 2.18 -14.74 26.25
CA GLU A 66 2.64 -14.18 27.51
C GLU A 66 3.20 -12.76 27.31
N VAL A 67 3.23 -11.98 28.38
CA VAL A 67 3.57 -10.55 28.31
C VAL A 67 4.99 -10.30 27.79
N ASP A 68 5.92 -11.21 28.08
CA ASP A 68 7.31 -11.18 27.65
C ASP A 68 7.50 -11.56 26.17
N GLU A 69 6.50 -12.20 25.54
CA GLU A 69 6.51 -12.60 24.14
C GLU A 69 5.86 -11.57 23.20
N ILE A 70 5.27 -10.49 23.76
CA ILE A 70 4.56 -9.47 22.98
C ILE A 70 5.49 -8.79 21.98
N GLN A 71 5.06 -8.80 20.72
CA GLN A 71 5.69 -8.10 19.61
C GLN A 71 5.01 -6.75 19.33
N GLY A 72 5.77 -5.83 18.74
CA GLY A 72 5.24 -4.54 18.31
C GLY A 72 4.18 -4.66 17.20
N GLY A 73 3.38 -3.62 17.03
CA GLY A 73 2.38 -3.55 15.96
C GLY A 73 3.00 -3.47 14.57
N VAL A 74 2.30 -4.01 13.57
CA VAL A 74 2.76 -4.03 12.18
C VAL A 74 1.93 -3.06 11.33
N ALA A 75 2.61 -2.16 10.63
CA ALA A 75 2.01 -1.24 9.66
C ALA A 75 2.26 -1.73 8.23
N GLY A 76 1.20 -2.06 7.51
CA GLY A 76 1.25 -2.49 6.11
C GLY A 76 0.94 -1.34 5.16
N GLY A 77 1.77 -1.15 4.14
CA GLY A 77 1.53 -0.11 3.15
C GLY A 77 2.51 -0.07 2.00
N SER A 78 2.54 1.06 1.31
CA SER A 78 3.34 1.26 0.10
C SER A 78 4.38 2.36 0.33
N ILE A 79 5.64 2.05 -0.01
CA ILE A 79 6.72 3.02 -0.04
C ILE A 79 6.62 3.78 -1.36
N LEU A 80 6.41 5.09 -1.28
CA LEU A 80 6.30 5.95 -2.46
C LEU A 80 7.68 6.31 -3.03
N GLN A 81 8.63 6.57 -2.14
CA GLN A 81 10.00 6.96 -2.48
C GLN A 81 10.97 6.60 -1.35
N GLY A 82 12.26 6.57 -1.68
CA GLY A 82 13.34 6.23 -0.78
C GLY A 82 13.39 4.74 -0.39
N VAL A 83 14.31 4.41 0.51
CA VAL A 83 14.53 3.04 1.00
C VAL A 83 14.53 3.04 2.52
N LEU A 84 13.60 2.29 3.12
CA LEU A 84 13.60 2.02 4.56
C LEU A 84 14.58 0.91 4.90
N ARG A 85 15.27 1.05 6.04
CA ARG A 85 16.24 0.06 6.55
C ARG A 85 15.92 -0.34 7.99
N MET A 86 16.28 -1.57 8.36
CA MET A 86 16.16 -2.06 9.74
C MET A 86 16.94 -1.16 10.70
N GLY A 87 16.36 -0.89 11.87
CA GLY A 87 16.92 -0.01 12.89
C GLY A 87 16.67 1.49 12.65
N GLN A 88 16.08 1.88 11.53
CA GLN A 88 15.78 3.27 11.21
C GLN A 88 14.66 3.81 12.09
N LYS A 89 14.85 5.03 12.62
CA LYS A 89 13.79 5.76 13.31
C LYS A 89 12.84 6.37 12.30
N VAL A 90 11.55 6.18 12.51
CA VAL A 90 10.48 6.70 11.67
C VAL A 90 9.48 7.49 12.49
N GLU A 91 8.87 8.47 11.85
CA GLU A 91 7.79 9.28 12.41
C GLU A 91 6.48 8.91 11.70
N VAL A 92 5.51 8.44 12.46
CA VAL A 92 4.17 8.14 11.95
C VAL A 92 3.30 9.39 12.10
N ARG A 93 2.85 9.91 10.96
CA ARG A 93 1.91 11.05 10.87
C ARG A 93 0.54 10.56 10.38
N PRO A 94 -0.57 11.15 10.87
CA PRO A 94 -0.65 12.29 11.79
C PRO A 94 -0.30 11.95 13.25
N GLY A 95 -0.13 10.66 13.57
CA GLY A 95 0.13 10.19 14.93
C GLY A 95 -1.17 10.11 15.74
N ILE A 96 -1.09 10.42 17.03
CA ILE A 96 -2.24 10.45 17.93
C ILE A 96 -2.97 11.77 17.74
N VAL A 97 -4.20 11.70 17.25
CA VAL A 97 -5.09 12.85 17.10
C VAL A 97 -5.99 12.91 18.32
N SER A 98 -5.86 13.96 19.13
CA SER A 98 -6.73 14.25 20.27
C SER A 98 -7.50 15.55 20.04
N LYS A 99 -8.68 15.65 20.64
CA LYS A 99 -9.48 16.89 20.64
C LYS A 99 -9.53 17.41 22.06
N ASP A 100 -9.09 18.65 22.27
CA ASP A 100 -9.16 19.31 23.57
C ASP A 100 -10.61 19.70 23.90
N ASN A 101 -10.88 20.03 25.17
CA ASN A 101 -12.21 20.47 25.63
C ASN A 101 -12.72 21.71 24.88
N ASP A 102 -11.82 22.55 24.37
CA ASP A 102 -12.13 23.73 23.55
C ASP A 102 -12.35 23.41 22.05
N GLY A 103 -12.38 22.13 21.69
CA GLY A 103 -12.62 21.66 20.34
C GLY A 103 -11.43 21.76 19.38
N ARG A 104 -10.26 22.19 19.86
CA ARG A 104 -9.02 22.25 19.09
C ARG A 104 -8.47 20.84 18.85
N ILE A 105 -8.02 20.57 17.63
CA ILE A 105 -7.41 19.30 17.24
C ILE A 105 -5.91 19.40 17.50
N LYS A 106 -5.39 18.48 18.31
CA LYS A 106 -3.95 18.33 18.59
C LYS A 106 -3.47 17.01 17.98
N CYS A 107 -2.49 17.08 17.10
CA CYS A 107 -1.85 15.91 16.51
C CYS A 107 -0.44 15.74 17.09
N THR A 108 -0.19 14.62 17.75
CA THR A 108 1.13 14.29 18.30
C THR A 108 1.72 13.13 17.51
N PRO A 109 2.84 13.32 16.78
CA PRO A 109 3.43 12.26 15.97
C PRO A 109 3.95 11.11 16.85
N ILE A 110 3.92 9.90 16.31
CA ILE A 110 4.45 8.71 16.99
C ILE A 110 5.83 8.41 16.41
N MET A 111 6.84 8.35 17.27
CA MET A 111 8.18 7.93 16.89
C MET A 111 8.33 6.43 17.12
N SER A 112 8.76 5.69 16.10
CA SER A 112 9.03 4.25 16.20
C SER A 112 10.36 3.91 15.54
N ARG A 113 10.83 2.67 15.75
CA ARG A 113 12.00 2.11 15.09
C ARG A 113 11.54 0.87 14.31
N ILE A 114 11.96 0.79 13.05
CA ILE A 114 11.78 -0.40 12.20
C ILE A 114 12.72 -1.52 12.66
#